data_AF-A0A6A6HLE8-F1
#
_entry.id   AF-A0A6A6HLE8-F1
#
_cell.length_a   1.000
_cell.length_b   1.000
_cell.length_c   1.000
_cell.angle_alpha   90.00
_cell.angle_beta   90.00
_cell.angle_gamma   90.00
#
_symmetry.space_group_name_H-M   'P 1'
#
loop_
_entity.id
_entity.type
_entity.pdbx_description
1 polymer ?
#
loop_
_entity_poly.entity_id
_entity_poly.type
_entity_poly.pdbx_seq_one_letter_code
_entity_poly.pdbx_strand_id
1 'polypeptide(L)'
;MASVTSVNLLSLATSLPYAAQLNSITPNATSSVQFLSYNDSFTTDILGPNVSQELISHQPYQAFHEAGIYYKATNSVYIASNWQTYDNPVNVTILNLTDYSISTTRYPGLYEANGGCPYTSSADNKSYLLFCDEGNFQGASGLTLVDPLTNTTQVMVNNFLGRNFSSINDVEWVPDTGDVWFTDADYGYFQNFRPYPSIPKQVYRFEPSTGVIQAVADGFVESNGIEFSPDYKTLYVTDTGQQETTNVSLSRPASIYAFDVVNGKSLQNRRLFAYVDVGIPDGIHTDTQGNVFSSCSDGIHVWNADGVLLGKMVVANGSNNFAFIPGGLLLFNGDNLYKVNLKAQGRAVQRDFGLVCEEHWPS
;
A
#
# COMPACT_ATOMS: atom_id res chain seq x y z
N MET A 1 -0.04 14.55 23.51
CA MET A 1 1.06 14.79 22.54
C MET A 1 1.90 13.54 22.48
N ALA A 2 2.05 12.94 21.30
CA ALA A 2 2.99 11.84 21.13
C ALA A 2 4.44 12.36 21.26
N SER A 3 5.33 11.55 21.83
CA SER A 3 6.74 11.90 21.93
C SER A 3 7.43 11.69 20.58
N VAL A 4 8.21 12.68 20.14
CA VAL A 4 9.03 12.60 18.93
C VAL A 4 10.50 12.56 19.34
N THR A 5 11.24 11.57 18.86
CA THR A 5 12.67 11.41 19.12
C THR A 5 13.45 11.89 17.90
N SER A 6 14.22 12.97 18.04
CA SER A 6 15.10 13.45 16.97
C SER A 6 16.33 12.55 16.83
N VAL A 7 16.67 12.22 15.58
CA VAL A 7 17.84 11.44 15.20
C VAL A 7 18.98 12.39 14.85
N ASN A 8 20.15 12.15 15.44
CA ASN A 8 21.36 12.87 15.07
C ASN A 8 21.99 12.19 13.84
N LEU A 9 21.79 12.78 12.67
CA LEU A 9 22.26 12.21 11.39
C LEU A 9 23.78 12.05 11.33
N LEU A 10 24.56 12.96 11.92
CA LEU A 10 26.01 12.83 11.93
C LEU A 10 26.44 11.63 12.77
N SER A 11 25.88 11.48 13.98
CA SER A 11 26.12 10.31 14.82
C SER A 11 25.67 9.02 14.14
N LEU A 12 24.54 9.03 13.43
CA LEU A 12 24.07 7.87 12.65
C LEU A 12 25.06 7.49 11.56
N ALA A 13 25.59 8.48 10.84
CA ALA A 13 26.55 8.25 9.77
C ALA A 13 27.93 7.77 10.28
N THR A 14 28.33 8.14 11.50
CA THR A 14 29.70 7.90 11.98
C THR A 14 29.82 6.96 13.18
N SER A 15 28.73 6.41 13.72
CA SER A 15 28.75 5.56 14.92
C SER A 15 27.82 4.36 14.79
N LEU A 16 28.40 3.19 14.51
CA LEU A 16 27.67 1.91 14.55
C LEU A 16 26.97 1.65 15.89
N PRO A 17 27.58 1.95 17.07
CA PRO A 17 26.87 1.83 18.34
C PRO A 17 25.61 2.71 18.42
N TYR A 18 25.65 3.93 17.88
CA TYR A 18 24.49 4.81 17.84
C TYR A 18 23.41 4.27 16.89
N ALA A 19 23.81 3.80 15.70
CA ALA A 19 22.89 3.14 14.77
C ALA A 19 22.21 1.91 15.40
N ALA A 20 22.98 1.07 16.11
CA ALA A 20 22.44 -0.08 16.83
C ALA A 20 21.48 0.33 17.97
N GLN A 21 21.74 1.45 18.65
CA GLN A 21 20.82 2.00 19.64
C GLN A 21 19.50 2.43 19.00
N LEU A 22 19.51 3.09 17.85
CA LEU A 22 18.28 3.45 17.14
C LEU A 22 17.45 2.22 16.76
N ASN A 23 18.10 1.15 16.30
CA ASN A 23 17.41 -0.11 15.98
C ASN A 23 16.80 -0.79 17.21
N SER A 24 17.29 -0.46 18.41
CA SER A 24 16.71 -0.93 19.68
C SER A 24 15.56 -0.05 20.19
N ILE A 25 15.29 1.10 19.53
CA ILE A 25 14.15 1.98 19.88
C ILE A 25 12.83 1.33 19.47
N THR A 26 12.82 0.34 18.57
CA THR A 26 11.62 -0.43 18.24
C THR A 26 10.95 -0.92 19.52
N PRO A 27 9.73 -0.46 19.83
CA PRO A 27 9.17 -0.66 21.15
C PRO A 27 9.01 -2.15 21.45
N ASN A 28 9.47 -2.57 22.63
CA ASN A 28 9.06 -3.84 23.26
C ASN A 28 7.56 -3.83 23.63
N ALA A 29 6.89 -2.67 23.54
CA ALA A 29 5.50 -2.47 23.90
C ALA A 29 4.61 -2.51 22.65
N THR A 30 3.68 -3.46 22.65
CA THR A 30 2.73 -3.75 21.56
C THR A 30 1.59 -2.72 21.42
N SER A 31 1.62 -1.58 22.13
CA SER A 31 0.44 -0.70 22.25
C SER A 31 0.66 0.76 21.88
N SER A 32 1.82 1.14 21.34
CA SER A 32 2.05 2.54 20.95
C SER A 32 2.90 2.68 19.69
N VAL A 33 2.49 3.59 18.82
CA VAL A 33 3.32 4.12 17.73
C VAL A 33 4.29 5.16 18.27
N GLN A 34 5.58 5.00 17.98
CA GLN A 34 6.65 5.95 18.29
C GLN A 34 7.04 6.75 17.05
N PHE A 35 7.54 7.97 17.24
CA PHE A 35 7.89 8.86 16.13
C PHE A 35 9.38 9.19 16.16
N LEU A 36 10.11 8.84 15.10
CA LEU A 36 11.52 9.16 14.92
C LEU A 36 11.67 10.23 13.83
N SER A 37 12.25 11.38 14.18
CA SER A 37 12.47 12.49 13.25
C SER A 37 13.92 12.49 12.77
N TYR A 38 14.12 12.25 11.49
CA TYR A 38 15.42 12.34 10.80
C TYR A 38 15.61 13.72 10.17
N ASN A 39 14.52 14.44 9.94
CA ASN A 39 14.46 15.81 9.47
C ASN A 39 13.39 16.59 10.24
N ASP A 40 13.61 17.90 10.45
CA ASP A 40 12.65 18.78 11.12
C ASP A 40 11.30 18.84 10.39
N SER A 41 11.31 18.73 9.05
CA SER A 41 10.08 18.72 8.24
C SER A 41 9.16 17.55 8.56
N PHE A 42 9.69 16.44 9.09
CA PHE A 42 8.83 15.37 9.61
C PHE A 42 7.96 15.87 10.76
N THR A 43 8.52 16.64 11.68
CA THR A 43 7.76 17.19 12.80
C THR A 43 6.82 18.30 12.35
N THR A 44 7.27 19.21 11.47
CA THR A 44 6.49 20.41 11.10
C THR A 44 5.46 20.18 10.00
N ASP A 45 5.77 19.33 9.03
CA ASP A 45 4.99 19.18 7.80
C ASP A 45 4.26 17.84 7.73
N ILE A 46 4.85 16.78 8.27
CA ILE A 46 4.21 15.46 8.31
C ILE A 46 3.32 15.31 9.55
N LEU A 47 3.91 15.39 10.75
CA LEU A 47 3.20 15.14 12.01
C LEU A 47 2.32 16.32 12.44
N GLY A 48 2.89 17.53 12.46
CA GLY A 48 2.22 18.73 12.93
C GLY A 48 1.98 18.76 14.45
N PRO A 49 1.42 19.86 14.98
CA PRO A 49 1.31 20.10 16.42
C PRO A 49 0.29 19.19 17.14
N ASN A 50 -0.64 18.58 16.40
CA ASN A 50 -1.74 17.79 16.93
C ASN A 50 -1.52 16.27 16.79
N VAL A 51 -0.27 15.84 16.53
CA VAL A 51 0.05 14.42 16.36
C VAL A 51 -0.39 13.58 17.57
N SER A 52 -1.11 12.49 17.27
CA SER A 52 -1.55 11.52 18.25
C SER A 52 -1.67 10.13 17.63
N GLN A 53 -1.67 9.10 18.46
CA GLN A 53 -1.86 7.71 18.06
C GLN A 53 -2.85 7.03 19.01
N GLU A 54 -3.63 6.11 18.49
CA GLU A 54 -4.61 5.32 19.22
C GLU A 54 -4.69 3.91 18.63
N LEU A 55 -4.60 2.88 19.48
CA LEU A 55 -4.99 1.53 19.10
C LEU A 55 -6.53 1.47 19.10
N ILE A 56 -7.13 1.41 17.92
CA ILE A 56 -8.60 1.44 17.78
C ILE A 56 -9.22 0.05 17.66
N SER A 57 -8.43 -0.98 17.30
CA SER A 57 -8.92 -2.36 17.28
C SER A 57 -7.80 -3.38 17.45
N HIS A 58 -8.15 -4.51 18.07
CA HIS A 58 -7.37 -5.74 18.10
C HIS A 58 -8.30 -6.91 17.73
N GLN A 59 -7.84 -7.80 16.84
CA GLN A 59 -8.57 -8.96 16.36
C GLN A 59 -7.82 -10.25 16.69
N PRO A 60 -8.50 -11.41 16.85
CA PRO A 60 -7.82 -12.68 17.15
C PRO A 60 -7.10 -13.30 15.93
N TYR A 61 -7.01 -12.57 14.82
CA TYR A 61 -6.40 -12.95 13.56
C TYR A 61 -5.90 -11.68 12.85
N GLN A 62 -5.10 -11.84 11.80
CA GLN A 62 -4.54 -10.73 11.03
C GLN A 62 -5.58 -10.06 10.11
N ALA A 63 -6.54 -9.36 10.71
CA ALA A 63 -7.66 -8.72 10.02
C ALA A 63 -7.28 -7.45 9.23
N PHE A 64 -6.10 -6.89 9.51
CA PHE A 64 -5.58 -5.65 8.93
C PHE A 64 -4.22 -5.94 8.29
N HIS A 65 -4.25 -6.49 7.08
CA HIS A 65 -3.04 -6.87 6.36
C HIS A 65 -2.81 -5.94 5.17
N GLU A 66 -3.75 -5.92 4.22
CA GLU A 66 -3.53 -5.33 2.90
C GLU A 66 -4.71 -4.48 2.41
N ALA A 67 -4.52 -3.81 1.26
CA ALA A 67 -5.42 -2.82 0.70
C ALA A 67 -5.66 -1.63 1.66
N GLY A 68 -6.91 -1.20 1.84
CA GLY A 68 -7.25 0.05 2.51
C GLY A 68 -8.16 0.95 1.66
N ILE A 69 -9.21 0.38 1.09
CA ILE A 69 -10.04 1.06 0.10
C ILE A 69 -11.15 1.85 0.80
N TYR A 70 -11.16 3.18 0.65
CA TYR A 70 -12.30 3.97 1.10
C TYR A 70 -13.48 3.84 0.13
N TYR A 71 -14.66 3.56 0.68
CA TYR A 71 -15.92 3.60 -0.05
C TYR A 71 -16.86 4.65 0.53
N LYS A 72 -17.03 5.74 -0.23
CA LYS A 72 -17.79 6.91 0.20
C LYS A 72 -19.24 6.60 0.55
N ALA A 73 -19.93 5.76 -0.22
CA ALA A 73 -21.35 5.52 -0.04
C ALA A 73 -21.70 4.83 1.30
N THR A 74 -20.77 4.05 1.86
CA THR A 74 -20.92 3.40 3.19
C THR A 74 -20.08 4.04 4.27
N ASN A 75 -19.34 5.13 3.95
CA ASN A 75 -18.35 5.75 4.81
C ASN A 75 -17.44 4.74 5.52
N SER A 76 -16.92 3.77 4.77
CA SER A 76 -16.17 2.64 5.31
C SER A 76 -14.85 2.42 4.57
N VAL A 77 -13.88 1.81 5.26
CA VAL A 77 -12.62 1.31 4.67
C VAL A 77 -12.68 -0.20 4.59
N TYR A 78 -12.33 -0.75 3.43
CA TYR A 78 -12.28 -2.19 3.15
C TYR A 78 -10.82 -2.65 3.13
N ILE A 79 -10.52 -3.63 3.98
CA ILE A 79 -9.16 -4.07 4.28
C ILE A 79 -9.10 -5.59 4.10
N ALA A 80 -8.09 -6.09 3.40
CA ALA A 80 -7.89 -7.52 3.26
C ALA A 80 -7.21 -8.08 4.51
N SER A 81 -7.70 -9.21 5.02
CA SER A 81 -7.00 -9.99 6.05
C SER A 81 -5.85 -10.77 5.44
N ASN A 82 -4.90 -11.24 6.25
CA ASN A 82 -3.89 -12.16 5.72
C ASN A 82 -4.49 -13.54 5.42
N TRP A 83 -3.91 -14.23 4.44
CA TRP A 83 -4.18 -15.63 4.16
C TRP A 83 -3.86 -16.51 5.38
N GLN A 84 -4.65 -17.56 5.61
CA GLN A 84 -4.39 -18.54 6.66
C GLN A 84 -4.40 -19.97 6.11
N THR A 85 -5.56 -20.44 5.63
CA THR A 85 -5.76 -21.79 5.10
C THR A 85 -6.95 -21.82 4.13
N TYR A 86 -7.11 -22.90 3.36
CA TYR A 86 -8.30 -23.07 2.49
C TYR A 86 -9.64 -23.08 3.21
N ASP A 87 -9.65 -23.50 4.48
CA ASP A 87 -10.86 -23.44 5.31
C ASP A 87 -11.09 -22.04 5.90
N ASN A 88 -10.03 -21.23 5.97
CA ASN A 88 -10.07 -19.84 6.40
C ASN A 88 -9.34 -18.92 5.40
N PRO A 89 -9.90 -18.74 4.19
CA PRO A 89 -9.32 -17.87 3.18
C PRO A 89 -9.40 -16.40 3.55
N VAL A 90 -8.78 -15.55 2.74
CA VAL A 90 -8.78 -14.10 2.99
C VAL A 90 -10.21 -13.58 3.15
N ASN A 91 -10.40 -12.75 4.16
CA ASN A 91 -11.64 -12.03 4.40
C ASN A 91 -11.46 -10.55 4.07
N VAL A 92 -12.56 -9.89 3.73
CA VAL A 92 -12.60 -8.43 3.63
C VAL A 92 -13.17 -7.87 4.93
N THR A 93 -12.30 -7.29 5.74
CA THR A 93 -12.64 -6.51 6.93
C THR A 93 -13.22 -5.17 6.50
N ILE A 94 -14.36 -4.79 7.07
CA ILE A 94 -15.04 -3.52 6.81
C ILE A 94 -15.02 -2.69 8.09
N LEU A 95 -14.32 -1.56 8.06
CA LEU A 95 -14.25 -0.59 9.14
C LEU A 95 -15.15 0.61 8.84
N ASN A 96 -16.17 0.85 9.66
CA ASN A 96 -16.99 2.06 9.55
C ASN A 96 -16.23 3.27 10.11
N LEU A 97 -16.07 4.36 9.35
CA LEU A 97 -15.30 5.52 9.80
C LEU A 97 -16.07 6.46 10.74
N THR A 98 -17.35 6.20 10.99
CA THR A 98 -18.18 7.01 11.90
C THR A 98 -17.96 6.60 13.34
N ASP A 99 -17.93 5.30 13.61
CA ASP A 99 -17.88 4.72 14.96
C ASP A 99 -16.76 3.68 15.14
N TYR A 100 -15.97 3.43 14.10
CA TYR A 100 -14.91 2.42 14.06
C TYR A 100 -15.40 0.99 14.34
N SER A 101 -16.69 0.72 14.14
CA SER A 101 -17.22 -0.63 14.17
C SER A 101 -16.65 -1.48 13.02
N ILE A 102 -16.42 -2.75 13.31
CA ILE A 102 -15.84 -3.71 12.37
C ILE A 102 -16.84 -4.81 12.07
N SER A 103 -16.94 -5.14 10.79
CA SER A 103 -17.56 -6.36 10.30
C SER A 103 -16.63 -7.04 9.30
N THR A 104 -16.96 -8.25 8.88
CA THR A 104 -16.15 -9.00 7.92
C THR A 104 -17.07 -9.72 6.93
N THR A 105 -16.60 -9.86 5.69
CA THR A 105 -17.37 -10.51 4.63
C THR A 105 -16.44 -11.21 3.63
N ARG A 106 -17.05 -12.00 2.75
CA ARG A 106 -16.42 -12.53 1.53
C ARG A 106 -17.35 -12.28 0.35
N TYR A 107 -16.75 -11.91 -0.77
CA TYR A 107 -17.50 -11.65 -2.00
C TYR A 107 -17.42 -12.87 -2.92
N PRO A 108 -18.55 -13.33 -3.50
CA PRO A 108 -18.51 -14.45 -4.44
C PRO A 108 -17.58 -14.18 -5.61
N GLY A 109 -16.65 -15.09 -5.91
CA GLY A 109 -15.72 -14.94 -7.03
C GLY A 109 -14.56 -13.95 -6.81
N LEU A 110 -14.43 -13.40 -5.60
CA LEU A 110 -13.19 -12.81 -5.11
C LEU A 110 -12.50 -13.89 -4.24
N TYR A 111 -11.45 -14.51 -4.76
CA TYR A 111 -10.87 -15.70 -4.15
C TYR A 111 -9.94 -15.35 -2.99
N GLU A 112 -8.88 -14.60 -3.26
CA GLU A 112 -7.89 -14.18 -2.26
C GLU A 112 -7.60 -12.69 -2.50
N ALA A 113 -8.40 -11.82 -1.87
CA ALA A 113 -8.19 -10.38 -1.97
C ALA A 113 -6.85 -9.99 -1.35
N ASN A 114 -6.05 -9.16 -2.02
CA ASN A 114 -4.82 -8.61 -1.45
C ASN A 114 -4.88 -7.08 -1.45
N GLY A 115 -4.21 -6.44 -2.40
CA GLY A 115 -4.24 -5.00 -2.60
C GLY A 115 -5.52 -4.50 -3.23
N GLY A 116 -5.68 -3.19 -3.32
CA GLY A 116 -6.85 -2.61 -3.96
C GLY A 116 -6.95 -1.10 -3.87
N CYS A 117 -7.77 -0.53 -4.75
CA CYS A 117 -8.04 0.90 -4.81
C CYS A 117 -9.53 1.17 -5.10
N PRO A 118 -10.02 2.40 -4.88
CA PRO A 118 -11.33 2.77 -5.39
C PRO A 118 -11.27 2.91 -6.91
N TYR A 119 -12.35 2.52 -7.59
CA TYR A 119 -12.48 2.64 -9.04
C TYR A 119 -13.84 3.22 -9.38
N THR A 120 -13.88 4.25 -10.22
CA THR A 120 -15.15 4.79 -10.74
C THR A 120 -15.30 4.45 -12.20
N SER A 121 -16.34 3.67 -12.50
CA SER A 121 -16.67 3.21 -13.84
C SER A 121 -17.20 4.38 -14.68
N SER A 122 -16.63 4.59 -15.87
CA SER A 122 -17.12 5.58 -16.82
C SER A 122 -18.44 5.17 -17.49
N ALA A 123 -18.82 3.90 -17.42
CA ALA A 123 -20.04 3.39 -18.07
C ALA A 123 -21.32 3.80 -17.33
N ASP A 124 -21.26 3.92 -16.01
CA ASP A 124 -22.41 4.19 -15.14
C ASP A 124 -22.14 5.24 -14.05
N ASN A 125 -20.92 5.80 -14.04
CA ASN A 125 -20.46 6.81 -13.07
C ASN A 125 -20.60 6.33 -11.61
N LYS A 126 -20.52 5.01 -11.40
CA LYS A 126 -20.59 4.39 -10.09
C LYS A 126 -19.18 4.03 -9.61
N SER A 127 -18.94 4.24 -8.31
CA SER A 127 -17.72 3.77 -7.64
C SER A 127 -17.87 2.34 -7.14
N TYR A 128 -16.77 1.60 -7.25
CA TYR A 128 -16.59 0.21 -6.86
C TYR A 128 -15.30 0.06 -6.05
N LEU A 129 -15.16 -1.08 -5.39
CA LEU A 129 -13.88 -1.54 -4.86
C LEU A 129 -13.19 -2.32 -5.98
N LEU A 130 -11.97 -1.96 -6.33
CA LEU A 130 -11.14 -2.74 -7.24
C LEU A 130 -10.10 -3.48 -6.43
N PHE A 131 -10.23 -4.80 -6.35
CA PHE A 131 -9.27 -5.65 -5.65
C PHE A 131 -8.29 -6.29 -6.62
N CYS A 132 -7.04 -6.39 -6.18
CA CYS A 132 -6.14 -7.44 -6.60
C CYS A 132 -6.64 -8.77 -6.03
N ASP A 133 -7.09 -9.68 -6.90
CA ASP A 133 -7.39 -11.06 -6.54
C ASP A 133 -6.17 -11.92 -6.88
N GLU A 134 -5.50 -12.43 -5.85
CA GLU A 134 -4.36 -13.32 -6.05
C GLU A 134 -4.78 -14.67 -6.63
N GLY A 135 -6.09 -14.97 -6.60
CA GLY A 135 -6.65 -16.23 -7.08
C GLY A 135 -6.26 -17.40 -6.18
N ASN A 136 -6.54 -18.61 -6.64
CA ASN A 136 -6.10 -19.84 -5.98
C ASN A 136 -5.97 -20.98 -7.01
N PHE A 137 -6.14 -22.24 -6.60
CA PHE A 137 -6.13 -23.38 -7.53
C PHE A 137 -7.45 -23.56 -8.30
N GLN A 138 -8.51 -22.84 -7.93
CA GLN A 138 -9.82 -22.87 -8.57
C GLN A 138 -10.10 -21.61 -9.39
N GLY A 139 -9.58 -20.45 -8.94
CA GLY A 139 -9.75 -19.14 -9.55
C GLY A 139 -8.45 -18.58 -10.12
N ALA A 140 -8.57 -17.84 -11.22
CA ALA A 140 -7.45 -17.13 -11.83
C ALA A 140 -7.07 -15.89 -11.01
N SER A 141 -5.77 -15.58 -10.88
CA SER A 141 -5.36 -14.26 -10.40
C SER A 141 -5.79 -13.17 -11.38
N GLY A 142 -6.25 -12.03 -10.88
CA GLY A 142 -6.76 -10.95 -11.70
C GLY A 142 -7.38 -9.79 -10.93
N LEU A 143 -7.71 -8.72 -11.61
CA LEU A 143 -8.41 -7.59 -11.02
C LEU A 143 -9.90 -7.89 -10.97
N THR A 144 -10.51 -7.75 -9.80
CA THR A 144 -11.92 -8.02 -9.55
C THR A 144 -12.60 -6.77 -8.99
N LEU A 145 -13.61 -6.27 -9.71
CA LEU A 145 -14.51 -5.22 -9.22
C LEU A 145 -15.51 -5.82 -8.25
N VAL A 146 -15.78 -5.11 -7.17
CA VAL A 146 -16.78 -5.46 -6.18
C VAL A 146 -17.71 -4.27 -5.97
N ASP A 147 -19.00 -4.54 -5.99
CA ASP A 147 -20.06 -3.63 -5.56
C ASP A 147 -20.49 -4.01 -4.14
N PRO A 148 -20.01 -3.30 -3.10
CA PRO A 148 -20.29 -3.69 -1.73
C PRO A 148 -21.74 -3.45 -1.32
N LEU A 149 -22.55 -2.75 -2.13
CA LEU A 149 -23.97 -2.51 -1.85
C LEU A 149 -24.87 -3.66 -2.32
N THR A 150 -24.46 -4.36 -3.38
CA THR A 150 -25.21 -5.47 -3.97
C THR A 150 -24.53 -6.82 -3.72
N ASN A 151 -23.30 -6.82 -3.21
CA ASN A 151 -22.42 -7.97 -3.05
C ASN A 151 -22.12 -8.70 -4.37
N THR A 152 -22.15 -7.99 -5.51
CA THR A 152 -21.80 -8.55 -6.82
C THR A 152 -20.34 -8.29 -7.17
N THR A 153 -19.75 -9.21 -7.93
CA THR A 153 -18.38 -9.10 -8.42
C THR A 153 -18.32 -9.17 -9.94
N GLN A 154 -17.27 -8.59 -10.52
CA GLN A 154 -16.98 -8.66 -11.95
C GLN A 154 -15.47 -8.74 -12.17
N VAL A 155 -15.04 -9.73 -12.94
CA VAL A 155 -13.65 -9.82 -13.39
C VAL A 155 -13.38 -8.70 -14.41
N MET A 156 -12.35 -7.90 -14.16
CA MET A 156 -11.85 -6.87 -15.09
C MET A 156 -10.78 -7.41 -16.02
N VAL A 157 -9.80 -8.12 -15.47
CA VAL A 157 -8.70 -8.73 -16.22
C VAL A 157 -8.11 -9.87 -15.40
N ASN A 158 -7.70 -10.97 -16.04
CA ASN A 158 -7.13 -12.12 -15.34
C ASN A 158 -6.00 -12.81 -16.12
N ASN A 159 -5.54 -12.22 -17.22
CA ASN A 159 -4.43 -12.79 -17.98
C ASN A 159 -3.75 -11.71 -18.83
N PHE A 160 -2.49 -11.96 -19.18
CA PHE A 160 -1.77 -11.25 -20.21
C PHE A 160 -1.45 -12.20 -21.36
N LEU A 161 -2.08 -11.96 -22.52
CA LEU A 161 -1.91 -12.76 -23.73
C LEU A 161 -2.12 -14.28 -23.51
N GLY A 162 -3.12 -14.63 -22.71
CA GLY A 162 -3.47 -16.03 -22.40
C GLY A 162 -2.67 -16.66 -21.26
N ARG A 163 -1.71 -15.95 -20.67
CA ARG A 163 -1.01 -16.39 -19.45
C ARG A 163 -1.67 -15.75 -18.24
N ASN A 164 -2.14 -16.56 -17.30
CA ASN A 164 -2.66 -16.03 -16.05
C ASN A 164 -1.52 -15.34 -15.28
N PHE A 165 -1.85 -14.23 -14.60
CA PHE A 165 -0.93 -13.57 -13.67
C PHE A 165 -0.52 -14.54 -12.56
N SER A 166 0.65 -14.32 -11.97
CA SER A 166 1.14 -15.14 -10.87
C SER A 166 0.24 -14.97 -9.64
N SER A 167 0.27 -13.77 -9.07
CA SER A 167 -0.52 -13.28 -7.93
C SER A 167 -0.41 -11.76 -7.97
N ILE A 168 -1.38 -11.10 -8.62
CA ILE A 168 -1.37 -9.64 -8.66
C ILE A 168 -1.48 -9.08 -7.25
N ASN A 169 -0.66 -8.08 -6.92
CA ASN A 169 -0.41 -7.73 -5.53
C ASN A 169 -1.09 -6.42 -5.16
N ASP A 170 -0.72 -5.31 -5.79
CA ASP A 170 -1.26 -3.97 -5.53
C ASP A 170 -1.64 -3.24 -6.82
N VAL A 171 -2.57 -2.28 -6.72
CA VAL A 171 -3.20 -1.62 -7.87
C VAL A 171 -3.54 -0.16 -7.61
N GLU A 172 -3.36 0.67 -8.63
CA GLU A 172 -3.77 2.07 -8.65
C GLU A 172 -4.62 2.39 -9.89
N TRP A 173 -5.67 3.18 -9.68
CA TRP A 173 -6.51 3.73 -10.74
C TRP A 173 -6.20 5.21 -10.97
N VAL A 174 -5.97 5.57 -12.23
CA VAL A 174 -5.69 6.95 -12.67
C VAL A 174 -6.97 7.56 -13.23
N PRO A 175 -7.63 8.50 -12.53
CA PRO A 175 -8.93 9.02 -12.95
C PRO A 175 -8.91 9.71 -14.32
N ASP A 176 -7.84 10.43 -14.64
CA ASP A 176 -7.75 11.23 -15.86
C ASP A 176 -7.73 10.39 -17.14
N THR A 177 -7.02 9.26 -17.11
CA THR A 177 -6.94 8.37 -18.26
C THR A 177 -7.97 7.24 -18.19
N GLY A 178 -8.47 6.93 -16.98
CA GLY A 178 -9.29 5.76 -16.70
C GLY A 178 -8.48 4.46 -16.65
N ASP A 179 -7.15 4.53 -16.76
CA ASP A 179 -6.28 3.35 -16.75
C ASP A 179 -6.06 2.82 -15.34
N VAL A 180 -5.76 1.52 -15.29
CA VAL A 180 -5.42 0.81 -14.06
C VAL A 180 -3.99 0.28 -14.17
N TRP A 181 -3.20 0.50 -13.13
CA TRP A 181 -1.80 0.09 -13.06
C TRP A 181 -1.62 -0.85 -11.88
N PHE A 182 -0.97 -2.00 -12.08
CA PHE A 182 -0.86 -3.02 -11.04
C PHE A 182 0.44 -3.79 -11.12
N THR A 183 0.83 -4.38 -10.00
CA THR A 183 1.99 -5.25 -9.87
C THR A 183 1.59 -6.71 -9.91
N ASP A 184 2.44 -7.54 -10.51
CA ASP A 184 2.32 -9.01 -10.43
C ASP A 184 3.52 -9.58 -9.69
N ALA A 185 3.23 -10.42 -8.70
CA ALA A 185 4.17 -10.97 -7.73
C ALA A 185 3.98 -12.48 -7.63
N ASP A 186 4.90 -13.19 -6.97
CA ASP A 186 4.87 -14.64 -6.80
C ASP A 186 4.39 -15.08 -5.39
N TYR A 187 3.82 -14.17 -4.59
CA TYR A 187 3.43 -14.43 -3.20
C TYR A 187 2.47 -15.60 -3.03
N GLY A 188 1.45 -15.71 -3.89
CA GLY A 188 0.51 -16.83 -3.79
C GLY A 188 1.18 -18.19 -4.02
N TYR A 189 2.27 -18.22 -4.80
CA TYR A 189 3.10 -19.43 -4.97
C TYR A 189 3.93 -19.69 -3.71
N PHE A 190 4.59 -18.66 -3.16
CA PHE A 190 5.36 -18.76 -1.91
C PHE A 190 4.53 -19.21 -0.72
N GLN A 191 3.25 -18.83 -0.69
CA GLN A 191 2.27 -19.20 0.34
C GLN A 191 1.50 -20.50 0.03
N ASN A 192 1.82 -21.18 -1.08
CA ASN A 192 1.30 -22.49 -1.47
C ASN A 192 -0.21 -22.53 -1.77
N PHE A 193 -0.81 -21.43 -2.21
CA PHE A 193 -2.19 -21.41 -2.71
C PHE A 193 -2.32 -21.12 -4.20
N ARG A 194 -1.19 -20.91 -4.89
CA ARG A 194 -1.10 -20.77 -6.34
C ARG A 194 -0.09 -21.75 -6.95
N PRO A 195 -0.27 -22.11 -8.24
CA PRO A 195 0.72 -22.89 -8.97
C PRO A 195 2.01 -22.11 -9.19
N TYR A 196 3.04 -22.80 -9.67
CA TYR A 196 4.29 -22.16 -10.08
C TYR A 196 4.02 -21.07 -11.14
N PRO A 197 4.62 -19.87 -11.01
CA PRO A 197 4.50 -18.76 -11.95
C PRO A 197 4.74 -19.16 -13.42
N SER A 198 3.92 -18.62 -14.33
CA SER A 198 4.05 -18.85 -15.78
C SER A 198 4.33 -17.58 -16.59
N ILE A 199 4.48 -16.45 -15.89
CA ILE A 199 4.70 -15.11 -16.42
C ILE A 199 5.73 -14.39 -15.55
N PRO A 200 6.54 -13.45 -16.10
CA PRO A 200 7.47 -12.67 -15.28
C PRO A 200 6.76 -11.68 -14.36
N LYS A 201 7.37 -11.42 -13.19
CA LYS A 201 7.00 -10.34 -12.27
C LYS A 201 7.25 -8.99 -12.91
N GLN A 202 6.18 -8.25 -13.13
CA GLN A 202 6.18 -7.02 -13.91
C GLN A 202 5.12 -6.07 -13.38
N VAL A 203 5.25 -4.81 -13.78
CA VAL A 203 4.21 -3.80 -13.63
C VAL A 203 3.43 -3.77 -14.94
N TYR A 204 2.10 -3.76 -14.84
CA TYR A 204 1.20 -3.72 -15.97
C TYR A 204 0.33 -2.47 -15.93
N ARG A 205 -0.03 -1.97 -17.12
CA ARG A 205 -1.07 -0.98 -17.34
C ARG A 205 -2.20 -1.64 -18.13
N PHE A 206 -3.44 -1.49 -17.65
CA PHE A 206 -4.65 -1.92 -18.30
C PHE A 206 -5.52 -0.70 -18.65
N GLU A 207 -6.00 -0.64 -19.89
CA GLU A 207 -6.92 0.39 -20.40
C GLU A 207 -8.32 -0.24 -20.55
N PRO A 208 -9.22 -0.13 -19.55
CA PRO A 208 -10.50 -0.85 -19.56
C PRO A 208 -11.39 -0.52 -20.75
N SER A 209 -11.28 0.70 -21.29
CA SER A 209 -12.06 1.18 -22.43
C SER A 209 -11.76 0.47 -23.75
N THR A 210 -10.54 -0.07 -23.90
CA THR A 210 -10.09 -0.74 -25.13
C THR A 210 -9.73 -2.21 -24.93
N GLY A 211 -9.50 -2.62 -23.68
CA GLY A 211 -9.00 -3.94 -23.34
C GLY A 211 -7.49 -4.10 -23.52
N VAL A 212 -6.77 -3.02 -23.88
CA VAL A 212 -5.31 -3.08 -24.06
C VAL A 212 -4.63 -3.24 -22.70
N ILE A 213 -3.75 -4.24 -22.61
CA ILE A 213 -2.85 -4.48 -21.47
C ILE A 213 -1.43 -4.36 -21.97
N GLN A 214 -0.57 -3.70 -21.19
CA GLN A 214 0.83 -3.50 -21.49
C GLN A 214 1.67 -3.81 -20.25
N ALA A 215 2.71 -4.64 -20.38
CA ALA A 215 3.80 -4.65 -19.42
C ALA A 215 4.61 -3.36 -19.59
N VAL A 216 4.71 -2.57 -18.52
CA VAL A 216 5.27 -1.20 -18.55
C VAL A 216 6.61 -1.09 -17.80
N ALA A 217 6.91 -2.02 -16.89
CA ALA A 217 8.21 -2.13 -16.24
C ALA A 217 8.51 -3.58 -15.82
N ASP A 218 9.79 -3.93 -15.79
CA ASP A 218 10.32 -5.23 -15.39
C ASP A 218 11.62 -5.07 -14.56
N GLY A 219 12.26 -6.21 -14.26
CA GLY A 219 13.53 -6.25 -13.53
C GLY A 219 13.38 -6.06 -12.02
N PHE A 220 12.19 -6.36 -11.48
CA PHE A 220 11.95 -6.50 -10.05
C PHE A 220 12.33 -7.89 -9.59
N VAL A 221 12.81 -7.98 -8.36
CA VAL A 221 12.98 -9.28 -7.72
C VAL A 221 11.64 -9.77 -7.17
N GLU A 222 10.91 -8.91 -6.47
CA GLU A 222 9.53 -9.15 -6.03
C GLU A 222 8.78 -7.81 -5.99
N SER A 223 8.02 -7.48 -7.04
CA SER A 223 7.26 -6.22 -7.08
C SER A 223 6.05 -6.30 -6.16
N ASN A 224 5.75 -5.20 -5.46
CA ASN A 224 4.71 -5.19 -4.45
C ASN A 224 3.88 -3.89 -4.55
N GLY A 225 3.99 -2.93 -3.64
CA GLY A 225 3.25 -1.68 -3.65
C GLY A 225 3.50 -0.81 -4.88
N ILE A 226 2.46 -0.09 -5.31
CA ILE A 226 2.49 0.85 -6.45
C ILE A 226 1.76 2.14 -6.08
N GLU A 227 2.35 3.29 -6.40
CA GLU A 227 1.74 4.60 -6.10
C GLU A 227 2.26 5.70 -7.04
N PHE A 228 1.39 6.63 -7.41
CA PHE A 228 1.75 7.80 -8.19
C PHE A 228 2.12 8.99 -7.29
N SER A 229 3.01 9.86 -7.79
CA SER A 229 3.12 11.23 -7.26
C SER A 229 1.78 11.97 -7.39
N PRO A 230 1.53 13.02 -6.60
CA PRO A 230 0.27 13.78 -6.67
C PRO A 230 -0.05 14.34 -8.06
N ASP A 231 0.98 14.64 -8.86
CA ASP A 231 0.85 15.14 -10.22
C ASP A 231 0.91 14.05 -11.30
N TYR A 232 0.92 12.77 -10.91
CA TYR A 232 0.97 11.58 -11.76
C TYR A 232 2.17 11.50 -12.72
N LYS A 233 3.22 12.31 -12.49
CA LYS A 233 4.43 12.30 -13.34
C LYS A 233 5.47 11.29 -12.90
N THR A 234 5.38 10.81 -11.67
CA THR A 234 6.26 9.77 -11.13
C THR A 234 5.43 8.59 -10.68
N LEU A 235 5.84 7.38 -11.04
CA LEU A 235 5.32 6.14 -10.48
C LEU A 235 6.38 5.54 -9.55
N TYR A 236 5.98 5.21 -8.33
CA TYR A 236 6.77 4.49 -7.35
C TYR A 236 6.33 3.04 -7.30
N VAL A 237 7.29 2.11 -7.24
CA VAL A 237 7.03 0.68 -7.10
C VAL A 237 8.02 0.10 -6.09
N THR A 238 7.51 -0.63 -5.10
CA THR A 238 8.36 -1.29 -4.10
C THR A 238 8.86 -2.64 -4.60
N ASP A 239 10.08 -3.00 -4.19
CA ASP A 239 10.71 -4.29 -4.45
C ASP A 239 11.12 -4.92 -3.11
N THR A 240 10.42 -5.99 -2.75
CA THR A 240 10.50 -6.70 -1.47
C THR A 240 11.43 -7.91 -1.54
N GLY A 241 12.23 -8.04 -2.60
CA GLY A 241 13.05 -9.21 -2.87
C GLY A 241 14.02 -9.68 -1.76
N GLN A 242 14.30 -8.84 -0.76
CA GLN A 242 15.00 -9.21 0.48
C GLN A 242 14.27 -10.34 1.23
N GLN A 243 12.95 -10.43 1.11
CA GLN A 243 12.11 -11.39 1.82
C GLN A 243 10.99 -11.92 0.92
N GLU A 244 11.22 -13.06 0.25
CA GLU A 244 10.20 -13.77 -0.55
C GLU A 244 9.38 -14.76 0.29
N THR A 245 10.01 -15.38 1.30
CA THR A 245 9.40 -16.36 2.21
C THR A 245 9.96 -16.13 3.63
N THR A 246 10.15 -17.17 4.44
CA THR A 246 10.89 -17.08 5.70
C THR A 246 12.40 -16.83 5.51
N ASN A 247 12.91 -16.94 4.28
CA ASN A 247 14.31 -16.69 3.98
C ASN A 247 14.56 -15.19 3.74
N VAL A 248 15.49 -14.62 4.52
CA VAL A 248 15.93 -13.23 4.38
C VAL A 248 17.30 -13.18 3.71
N SER A 249 17.43 -12.39 2.64
CA SER A 249 18.69 -12.14 1.95
C SER A 249 18.98 -10.64 1.91
N LEU A 250 19.78 -10.15 2.86
CA LEU A 250 20.11 -8.72 3.02
C LEU A 250 20.84 -8.09 1.82
N SER A 251 21.25 -8.89 0.82
CA SER A 251 21.84 -8.42 -0.43
C SER A 251 20.83 -8.25 -1.56
N ARG A 252 19.56 -8.58 -1.35
CA ARG A 252 18.47 -8.44 -2.32
C ARG A 252 17.67 -7.15 -2.04
N PRO A 253 16.82 -6.71 -2.98
CA PRO A 253 16.14 -5.43 -2.86
C PRO A 253 15.26 -5.32 -1.61
N ALA A 254 15.47 -4.23 -0.88
CA ALA A 254 14.58 -3.70 0.13
C ALA A 254 14.37 -2.23 -0.26
N SER A 255 13.79 -2.02 -1.43
CA SER A 255 13.98 -0.78 -2.18
C SER A 255 12.69 -0.29 -2.83
N ILE A 256 12.59 1.02 -2.98
CA ILE A 256 11.55 1.69 -3.74
C ILE A 256 12.20 2.20 -5.02
N TYR A 257 11.61 1.89 -6.17
CA TYR A 257 12.03 2.41 -7.47
C TYR A 257 11.05 3.47 -7.96
N ALA A 258 11.58 4.53 -8.58
CA ALA A 258 10.79 5.55 -9.25
C ALA A 258 10.94 5.46 -10.77
N PHE A 259 9.89 5.85 -11.47
CA PHE A 259 9.82 5.92 -12.93
C PHE A 259 9.16 7.23 -13.35
N ASP A 260 9.61 7.80 -14.46
CA ASP A 260 8.91 8.91 -15.09
C ASP A 260 7.73 8.36 -15.90
N VAL A 261 6.55 8.96 -15.71
CA VAL A 261 5.33 8.62 -16.45
C VAL A 261 5.28 9.47 -17.70
N VAL A 262 5.49 8.84 -18.85
CA VAL A 262 5.57 9.50 -20.15
C VAL A 262 4.26 9.35 -20.90
N ASN A 263 3.67 10.50 -21.28
CA ASN A 263 2.39 10.62 -21.97
C ASN A 263 1.22 9.90 -21.27
N GLY A 264 1.31 9.73 -19.95
CA GLY A 264 0.29 9.04 -19.14
C GLY A 264 0.16 7.53 -19.40
N LYS A 265 1.03 6.92 -20.21
CA LYS A 265 0.86 5.53 -20.69
C LYS A 265 2.09 4.63 -20.56
N SER A 266 3.29 5.20 -20.45
CA SER A 266 4.53 4.42 -20.45
C SER A 266 5.49 4.89 -19.36
N LEU A 267 6.44 4.03 -18.98
CA LEU A 267 7.42 4.32 -17.95
C LEU A 267 8.82 4.46 -18.54
N GLN A 268 9.60 5.41 -18.03
CA GLN A 268 11.01 5.62 -18.36
C GLN A 268 11.84 5.91 -17.12
N ASN A 269 13.16 5.94 -17.27
CA ASN A 269 14.10 6.40 -16.24
C ASN A 269 13.94 5.70 -14.88
N ARG A 270 13.87 4.35 -14.90
CA ARG A 270 13.92 3.55 -13.68
C ARG A 270 15.13 3.96 -12.85
N ARG A 271 14.88 4.35 -11.61
CA ARG A 271 15.91 4.78 -10.66
C ARG A 271 15.60 4.28 -9.27
N LEU A 272 16.63 3.97 -8.50
CA LEU A 272 16.47 3.78 -7.07
C LEU A 272 15.97 5.11 -6.48
N PHE A 273 14.85 5.06 -5.78
CA PHE A 273 14.32 6.20 -5.05
C PHE A 273 14.76 6.14 -3.58
N ALA A 274 14.47 5.02 -2.91
CA ALA A 274 14.83 4.82 -1.51
C ALA A 274 15.22 3.37 -1.22
N TYR A 275 16.03 3.19 -0.19
CA TYR A 275 16.34 1.90 0.42
C TYR A 275 15.83 1.93 1.87
N VAL A 276 15.16 0.88 2.32
CA VAL A 276 14.69 0.76 3.70
C VAL A 276 15.72 0.02 4.53
N ASP A 277 16.05 0.56 5.69
CA ASP A 277 17.06 0.03 6.59
C ASP A 277 16.56 -1.14 7.45
N VAL A 278 15.23 -1.30 7.60
CA VAL A 278 14.61 -2.39 8.36
C VAL A 278 13.57 -3.12 7.52
N GLY A 279 13.91 -4.36 7.16
CA GLY A 279 12.99 -5.25 6.45
C GLY A 279 12.74 -4.84 5.00
N ILE A 280 11.48 -4.84 4.57
CA ILE A 280 11.08 -4.57 3.19
C ILE A 280 10.05 -3.43 3.11
N PRO A 281 10.05 -2.61 2.03
CA PRO A 281 8.97 -1.68 1.75
C PRO A 281 7.81 -2.43 1.10
N ASP A 282 6.66 -2.48 1.74
CA ASP A 282 5.46 -3.20 1.29
C ASP A 282 4.50 -2.20 0.60
N GLY A 283 3.27 -2.02 1.11
CA GLY A 283 2.37 -0.94 0.70
C GLY A 283 2.99 0.46 0.70
N ILE A 284 2.58 1.29 -0.26
CA ILE A 284 3.16 2.62 -0.52
C ILE A 284 2.06 3.61 -0.87
N HIS A 285 2.15 4.82 -0.32
CA HIS A 285 1.20 5.92 -0.58
C HIS A 285 1.93 7.26 -0.67
N THR A 286 1.36 8.23 -1.38
CA THR A 286 1.87 9.61 -1.41
C THR A 286 0.94 10.59 -0.69
N ASP A 287 1.53 11.63 -0.09
CA ASP A 287 0.76 12.77 0.40
C ASP A 287 0.62 13.85 -0.69
N THR A 288 -0.26 14.83 -0.46
CA THR A 288 -0.52 15.94 -1.40
C THR A 288 0.67 16.87 -1.62
N GLN A 289 1.74 16.76 -0.81
CA GLN A 289 2.97 17.54 -0.95
C GLN A 289 4.07 16.76 -1.69
N GLY A 290 3.80 15.51 -2.10
CA GLY A 290 4.74 14.66 -2.82
C GLY A 290 5.71 13.90 -1.92
N ASN A 291 5.47 13.85 -0.62
CA ASN A 291 6.20 12.93 0.26
C ASN A 291 5.69 11.51 0.03
N VAL A 292 6.60 10.54 0.10
CA VAL A 292 6.35 9.13 -0.15
C VAL A 292 6.38 8.40 1.19
N PHE A 293 5.33 7.64 1.47
CA PHE A 293 5.17 6.84 2.67
C PHE A 293 5.18 5.38 2.27
N SER A 294 5.89 4.51 2.99
CA SER A 294 5.78 3.07 2.77
C SER A 294 5.77 2.33 4.10
N SER A 295 4.97 1.28 4.19
CA SER A 295 5.01 0.31 5.28
C SER A 295 6.31 -0.47 5.20
N CYS A 296 6.90 -0.71 6.36
CA CYS A 296 8.18 -1.36 6.56
C CYS A 296 8.09 -2.29 7.77
N SER A 297 9.07 -3.18 7.94
CA SER A 297 9.02 -4.19 9.01
C SER A 297 9.16 -3.63 10.44
N ASP A 298 9.43 -2.34 10.60
CA ASP A 298 9.38 -1.60 11.88
C ASP A 298 8.28 -0.53 11.94
N GLY A 299 7.48 -0.32 10.89
CA GLY A 299 6.34 0.60 10.90
C GLY A 299 6.12 1.31 9.57
N ILE A 300 5.98 2.64 9.56
CA ILE A 300 5.85 3.44 8.32
C ILE A 300 7.04 4.38 8.23
N HIS A 301 7.71 4.40 7.08
CA HIS A 301 8.79 5.33 6.77
C HIS A 301 8.30 6.41 5.81
N VAL A 302 8.85 7.62 5.94
CA VAL A 302 8.44 8.79 5.15
C VAL A 302 9.66 9.44 4.51
N TRP A 303 9.66 9.57 3.19
CA TRP A 303 10.68 10.25 2.40
C TRP A 303 10.11 11.48 1.72
N ASN A 304 10.94 12.49 1.47
CA ASN A 304 10.56 13.56 0.55
C ASN A 304 10.63 13.08 -0.91
N ALA A 305 10.20 13.92 -1.85
CA ALA A 305 10.23 13.62 -3.29
C ALA A 305 11.62 13.33 -3.88
N ASP A 306 12.71 13.64 -3.16
CA ASP A 306 14.09 13.34 -3.55
C ASP A 306 14.59 11.98 -3.00
N GLY A 307 13.77 11.25 -2.23
CA GLY A 307 14.16 9.99 -1.60
C GLY A 307 14.94 10.15 -0.29
N VAL A 308 14.93 11.35 0.30
CA VAL A 308 15.57 11.61 1.61
C VAL A 308 14.61 11.26 2.74
N LEU A 309 15.04 10.37 3.64
CA LEU A 309 14.25 9.95 4.79
C LEU A 309 13.98 11.14 5.74
N LEU A 310 12.71 11.45 5.95
CA LEU A 310 12.24 12.49 6.85
C LEU A 310 11.99 11.94 8.25
N GLY A 311 11.37 10.77 8.35
CA GLY A 311 11.03 10.19 9.63
C GLY A 311 10.38 8.82 9.54
N LYS A 312 10.12 8.26 10.72
CA LYS A 312 9.50 6.95 10.88
C LYS A 312 8.40 6.98 11.94
N MET A 313 7.32 6.27 11.69
CA MET A 313 6.29 5.90 12.66
C MET A 313 6.51 4.44 13.03
N VAL A 314 7.20 4.21 14.14
CA VAL A 314 7.69 2.88 14.54
C VAL A 314 6.68 2.17 15.43
N VAL A 315 6.38 0.92 15.13
CA VAL A 315 5.46 0.07 15.90
C VAL A 315 5.97 -1.37 15.97
N ALA A 316 5.70 -2.06 17.07
CA ALA A 316 6.07 -3.47 17.21
C ALA A 316 5.42 -4.31 16.10
N ASN A 317 6.16 -5.28 15.55
CA ASN A 317 5.75 -6.12 14.42
C ASN A 317 5.56 -5.38 13.07
N GLY A 318 5.89 -4.09 12.99
CA GLY A 318 5.93 -3.36 11.73
C GLY A 318 4.58 -2.99 11.14
N SER A 319 4.52 -2.80 9.83
CA SER A 319 3.28 -2.58 9.11
C SER A 319 3.33 -3.30 7.76
N ASN A 320 2.20 -3.85 7.33
CA ASN A 320 2.06 -4.47 6.01
C ASN A 320 1.55 -3.45 4.99
N ASN A 321 0.52 -2.70 5.35
CA ASN A 321 0.00 -1.59 4.55
C ASN A 321 -0.60 -0.53 5.49
N PHE A 322 -1.11 0.55 4.93
CA PHE A 322 -1.80 1.61 5.65
C PHE A 322 -2.73 2.37 4.72
N ALA A 323 -3.71 3.07 5.28
CA ALA A 323 -4.64 3.88 4.49
C ALA A 323 -4.72 5.28 5.05
N PHE A 324 -4.46 6.29 4.23
CA PHE A 324 -4.79 7.66 4.61
C PHE A 324 -6.31 7.81 4.83
N ILE A 325 -6.67 8.63 5.82
CA ILE A 325 -8.05 9.04 6.11
C ILE A 325 -8.07 10.56 6.38
N PRO A 326 -9.22 11.22 6.41
CA PRO A 326 -9.29 12.61 6.82
C PRO A 326 -8.65 12.83 8.20
N GLY A 327 -7.63 13.69 8.26
CA GLY A 327 -6.91 14.05 9.48
C GLY A 327 -5.85 13.04 9.95
N GLY A 328 -5.51 12.03 9.15
CA GLY A 328 -4.49 11.06 9.55
C GLY A 328 -4.36 9.85 8.64
N LEU A 329 -3.92 8.74 9.22
CA LEU A 329 -3.89 7.43 8.57
C LEU A 329 -4.30 6.32 9.54
N LEU A 330 -4.71 5.19 8.96
CA LEU A 330 -4.88 3.92 9.62
C LEU A 330 -3.64 3.07 9.33
N LEU A 331 -2.91 2.68 10.36
CA LEU A 331 -1.73 1.81 10.25
C LEU A 331 -2.16 0.36 10.47
N PHE A 332 -1.87 -0.51 9.51
CA PHE A 332 -2.21 -1.92 9.58
C PHE A 332 -1.04 -2.73 10.12
N ASN A 333 -1.25 -3.40 11.25
CA ASN A 333 -0.23 -4.14 12.00
C ASN A 333 -0.67 -5.59 12.19
N GLY A 334 -1.22 -6.21 11.14
CA GLY A 334 -1.73 -7.57 11.15
C GLY A 334 -3.01 -7.69 11.98
N ASP A 335 -2.88 -7.99 13.28
CA ASP A 335 -4.00 -8.17 14.20
C ASP A 335 -4.42 -6.88 14.91
N ASN A 336 -3.62 -5.82 14.82
CA ASN A 336 -3.90 -4.51 15.39
C ASN A 336 -4.16 -3.46 14.31
N LEU A 337 -5.05 -2.53 14.63
CA LEU A 337 -5.32 -1.34 13.84
C LEU A 337 -5.08 -0.09 14.67
N TYR A 338 -4.14 0.75 14.24
CA TYR A 338 -3.88 2.03 14.86
C TYR A 338 -4.41 3.17 14.01
N LYS A 339 -4.98 4.18 14.66
CA LYS A 339 -5.25 5.48 14.06
C LYS A 339 -4.14 6.44 14.45
N VAL A 340 -3.49 7.05 13.46
CA VAL A 340 -2.47 8.07 13.66
C VAL A 340 -3.00 9.39 13.10
N ASN A 341 -3.26 10.36 13.97
CA ASN A 341 -3.61 11.72 13.53
C ASN A 341 -2.32 12.46 13.19
N LEU A 342 -2.29 13.11 12.03
CA LEU A 342 -1.12 13.84 11.53
C LEU A 342 -1.56 14.99 10.60
N LYS A 343 -0.61 15.85 10.22
CA LYS A 343 -0.86 17.03 9.36
C LYS A 343 -0.90 16.67 7.87
N ALA A 344 -0.04 15.76 7.43
CA ALA A 344 0.00 15.32 6.04
C ALA A 344 -1.36 14.76 5.59
N GLN A 345 -1.67 14.91 4.30
CA GLN A 345 -2.92 14.45 3.72
C GLN A 345 -2.60 13.55 2.53
N GLY A 346 -3.14 12.33 2.50
CA GLY A 346 -2.93 11.43 1.36
C GLY A 346 -3.46 12.01 0.05
N ARG A 347 -2.74 11.80 -1.05
CA ARG A 347 -3.15 12.14 -2.42
C ARG A 347 -4.55 11.63 -2.71
N ALA A 348 -4.76 10.33 -2.48
CA ALA A 348 -6.03 9.66 -2.75
C ALA A 348 -7.15 10.18 -1.82
N VAL A 349 -6.82 10.57 -0.57
CA VAL A 349 -7.84 11.07 0.38
C VAL A 349 -8.52 12.34 -0.11
N GLN A 350 -7.77 13.27 -0.69
CA GLN A 350 -8.34 14.51 -1.21
C GLN A 350 -9.45 14.22 -2.23
N ARG A 351 -9.18 13.31 -3.16
CA ARG A 351 -10.14 12.83 -4.17
C ARG A 351 -11.27 12.03 -3.53
N ASP A 352 -10.92 10.98 -2.77
CA ASP A 352 -11.85 9.93 -2.36
C ASP A 352 -12.82 10.39 -1.28
N PHE A 353 -12.35 11.25 -0.37
CA PHE A 353 -13.18 11.84 0.70
C PHE A 353 -13.78 13.20 0.29
N GLY A 354 -13.49 13.68 -0.93
CA GLY A 354 -13.99 14.97 -1.41
C GLY A 354 -13.53 16.15 -0.54
N LEU A 355 -12.32 16.06 0.04
CA LEU A 355 -11.72 17.17 0.75
C LEU A 355 -11.24 18.17 -0.32
N VAL A 356 -11.93 19.30 -0.45
CA VAL A 356 -11.59 20.32 -1.44
C VAL A 356 -10.37 21.10 -0.96
N CYS A 357 -9.33 21.16 -1.78
CA CYS A 357 -8.49 22.35 -1.88
C CYS A 357 -8.65 22.85 -3.32
N GLU A 358 -9.11 24.10 -3.46
CA GLU A 358 -9.05 24.82 -4.71
C GLU A 358 -7.58 24.83 -5.17
N GLU A 359 -7.36 24.61 -6.47
CA GLU A 359 -6.06 24.54 -7.16
C GLU A 359 -5.41 23.14 -7.18
N HIS A 360 -5.06 22.69 -8.39
CA HIS A 360 -4.09 21.64 -8.77
C HIS A 360 -4.58 20.40 -9.53
N TRP A 361 -5.88 20.27 -9.83
CA TRP A 361 -6.27 19.33 -10.89
C TRP A 361 -6.41 20.07 -12.22
N PRO A 362 -5.49 19.91 -13.19
CA PRO A 362 -5.73 20.42 -14.54
C PRO A 362 -6.95 19.70 -15.13
N SER A 363 -7.90 20.51 -15.58
CA SER A 363 -9.15 20.12 -16.26
C SER A 363 -8.93 19.34 -17.54
#